data_AF-A0A1G9TM97-F1
#
_entry.id   AF-A0A1G9TM97-F1
#
_cell.length_a   1.000
_cell.length_b   1.000
_cell.length_c   1.000
_cell.angle_alpha   90.00
_cell.angle_beta   90.00
_cell.angle_gamma   90.00
#
_symmetry.space_group_name_H-M   'P 1'
#
loop_
_entity.id
_entity.type
_entity.pdbx_description
1 polymer ?
#
loop_
_entity_poly.entity_id
_entity_poly.type
_entity_poly.pdbx_seq_one_letter_code
_entity_poly.pdbx_strand_id
1 'polypeptide(L)' 'MSDLSNIERIGPYVVTPLTCSSDGGLFAASVSIRRGVHDRIFRFLPRFACDAQAVQYALAQGRSLVLHGQLG' A
#
# COMPACT_ATOMS: atom_id res chain seq x y z
N MET A 1 7.37 6.84 -8.00
CA MET A 1 8.22 5.65 -8.24
C MET A 1 8.13 4.86 -6.94
N SER A 2 7.53 3.67 -6.94
CA SER A 2 7.32 2.92 -5.69
C SER A 2 8.66 2.40 -5.16
N ASP A 3 9.13 2.93 -4.04
CA ASP A 3 10.35 2.46 -3.40
C ASP A 3 10.15 1.05 -2.84
N LEU A 4 10.90 0.08 -3.37
CA LEU A 4 10.92 -1.32 -2.92
C LEU A 4 11.50 -1.47 -1.50
N SER A 5 12.10 -0.43 -0.93
CA SER A 5 12.65 -0.42 0.43
C SER A 5 11.60 -0.64 1.50
N ASN A 6 10.32 -0.41 1.18
CA ASN A 6 9.22 -0.41 2.13
C ASN A 6 8.30 -1.63 1.95
N ILE A 7 8.77 -2.73 1.36
CA ILE A 7 7.99 -3.98 1.29
C ILE A 7 7.93 -4.65 2.66
N GLU A 8 6.73 -5.04 3.10
CA GLU A 8 6.53 -5.79 4.34
C GLU A 8 6.08 -7.23 4.05
N ARG A 9 6.58 -8.20 4.82
CA ARG A 9 6.13 -9.60 4.78
C ARG A 9 5.35 -9.95 6.03
N ILE A 10 4.13 -10.44 5.85
CA ILE A 10 3.24 -10.85 6.94
C ILE A 10 2.73 -12.27 6.63
N GLY A 11 3.36 -13.27 7.24
CA GLY A 11 3.07 -14.68 6.95
C GLY A 11 3.22 -14.99 5.45
N PRO A 12 2.19 -15.53 4.77
CA PRO A 12 2.26 -15.85 3.34
C PRO A 12 2.05 -14.63 2.42
N TYR A 13 1.83 -13.44 2.98
CA TYR A 13 1.53 -12.23 2.23
C TYR A 13 2.76 -11.34 2.07
N VAL A 14 2.93 -10.79 0.87
CA VAL A 14 3.85 -9.69 0.58
C VAL A 14 3.03 -8.43 0.38
N VAL A 15 3.29 -7.42 1.20
CA VAL A 15 2.60 -6.12 1.22
C VAL A 15 3.54 -5.09 0.63
N THR A 16 3.22 -4.58 -0.56
CA THR A 16 4.02 -3.61 -1.29
C THR A 16 3.26 -2.29 -1.36
N PRO A 17 3.73 -1.23 -0.69
CA PRO A 17 3.11 0.08 -0.81
C PRO A 17 3.32 0.63 -2.22
N LEU A 18 2.30 1.32 -2.72
CA LEU A 18 2.28 1.97 -4.01
C LEU A 18 1.85 3.42 -3.80
N THR A 19 2.58 4.35 -4.40
CA THR A 19 2.23 5.77 -4.38
C THR A 19 2.11 6.30 -5.79
N CYS A 20 1.11 7.16 -5.99
CA CYS A 20 0.89 7.83 -7.25
C CYS A 20 0.74 9.33 -7.00
N SER A 21 1.62 10.13 -7.58
CA SER A 21 1.49 11.58 -7.60
C SER A 21 0.28 11.98 -8.45
N SER A 22 -0.56 12.84 -7.92
CA SER A 22 -1.71 13.44 -8.63
C SER A 22 -1.39 14.88 -9.00
N ASP A 23 -2.07 15.42 -10.03
CA ASP A 23 -1.82 16.76 -10.61
C ASP A 23 -1.83 17.91 -9.60
N GLY A 24 -2.43 17.75 -8.42
CA GLY A 24 -2.44 18.74 -7.35
C GLY A 24 -1.23 18.73 -6.41
N GLY A 25 -0.15 18.02 -6.73
CA GLY A 25 1.02 17.87 -5.84
C GLY A 25 0.77 16.98 -4.62
N LEU A 26 -0.37 16.28 -4.59
CA LEU A 26 -0.72 15.32 -3.55
C LEU A 26 -0.40 13.89 -4.01
N PHE A 27 -0.19 13.02 -3.04
CA PHE A 27 0.13 11.61 -3.24
C PHE A 27 -1.06 10.73 -2.85
N ALA A 28 -1.49 9.90 -3.78
CA ALA A 28 -2.45 8.83 -3.56
C ALA A 28 -1.73 7.61 -2.97
N ALA A 29 -2.31 7.03 -1.92
CA ALA A 29 -1.83 5.79 -1.32
C ALA A 29 -2.59 4.57 -1.87
N SER A 30 -1.86 3.54 -2.24
CA SER A 30 -2.40 2.22 -2.54
C SER A 30 -1.44 1.13 -2.05
N VAL A 31 -1.90 -0.11 -1.98
CA VAL A 31 -1.07 -1.24 -1.60
C VAL A 31 -1.37 -2.43 -2.51
N SER A 32 -0.32 -3.10 -2.97
CA SER A 32 -0.43 -4.44 -3.55
C SER A 32 -0.21 -5.47 -2.44
N ILE A 33 -1.15 -6.39 -2.29
CA ILE A 33 -1.06 -7.53 -1.37
C ILE A 33 -1.02 -8.79 -2.21
N ARG A 34 0.15 -9.43 -2.28
CA ARG A 34 0.37 -10.65 -3.04
C ARG A 34 0.31 -11.88 -2.14
N ARG A 35 -0.43 -12.91 -2.60
CA ARG A 35 -0.36 -14.28 -2.06
C ARG A 35 -0.17 -15.26 -3.23
N GLY A 36 1.03 -15.82 -3.35
CA GLY A 36 1.39 -16.64 -4.51
C GLY A 36 1.61 -15.77 -5.76
N VAL A 37 0.90 -16.07 -6.85
CA VAL A 37 1.06 -15.40 -8.16
C VAL A 37 0.09 -14.25 -8.41
N HIS A 38 -0.91 -14.07 -7.55
CA HIS A 38 -1.94 -13.04 -7.71
C HIS A 38 -1.77 -11.92 -6.68
N ASP A 39 -1.95 -10.70 -7.17
CA ASP A 39 -1.90 -9.47 -6.40
C ASP A 39 -3.31 -8.91 -6.23
N ARG A 40 -3.62 -8.43 -5.02
CA ARG A 40 -4.82 -7.63 -4.75
C ARG A 40 -4.40 -6.20 -4.51
N ILE A 41 -4.95 -5.27 -5.29
CA ILE A 41 -4.62 -3.85 -5.17
C ILE A 41 -5.73 -3.12 -4.43
N PHE A 42 -5.39 -2.52 -3.30
CA PHE A 42 -6.28 -1.64 -2.54
C PHE A 42 -5.87 -0.20 -2.77
N ARG A 43 -6.81 0.64 -3.21
CA ARG A 43 -6.62 2.08 -3.40
C ARG A 43 -7.34 2.82 -2.28
N PHE A 44 -6.63 3.71 -1.61
CA PHE A 44 -7.19 4.46 -0.50
C PHE A 44 -7.64 5.85 -0.95
N LEU A 45 -8.67 6.37 -0.27
CA LEU A 45 -9.23 7.69 -0.54
C LEU A 45 -8.35 8.84 -0.03
N PRO A 46 -7.72 8.77 1.17
CA PRO A 46 -6.85 9.83 1.65
C PRO A 46 -5.73 10.17 0.66
N ARG A 47 -5.40 11.45 0.62
CA ARG A 47 -4.31 12.04 -0.17
C ARG A 47 -3.34 12.74 0.78
N PHE A 48 -2.06 12.68 0.46
CA PHE A 48 -1.00 13.16 1.35
C PHE A 48 -0.16 14.23 0.67
N ALA A 49 0.38 15.16 1.45
CA ALA A 49 1.23 16.24 0.92
C ALA A 49 2.62 15.74 0.50
N CYS A 50 3.08 14.60 1.04
CA CYS A 50 4.33 13.98 0.64
C CYS A 50 4.20 12.47 0.43
N ASP A 51 5.10 11.93 -0.39
CA ASP A 51 5.16 10.51 -0.75
C ASP A 51 5.35 9.62 0.48
N ALA A 52 6.25 9.99 1.39
CA ALA A 52 6.56 9.21 2.59
C ALA A 52 5.32 8.98 3.48
N GLN A 53 4.45 9.98 3.62
CA GLN A 53 3.19 9.84 4.35
C GLN A 53 2.24 8.85 3.66
N ALA A 54 2.14 8.91 2.33
CA ALA A 54 1.33 7.98 1.55
C ALA A 54 1.86 6.54 1.67
N VAL A 55 3.18 6.35 1.65
CA VAL A 55 3.81 5.03 1.85
C VAL A 55 3.53 4.49 3.25
N GLN A 56 3.77 5.28 4.30
CA GLN A 56 3.52 4.86 5.69
C GLN A 56 2.06 4.48 5.90
N TYR A 57 1.15 5.28 5.36
CA TYR A 57 -0.29 5.00 5.42
C TYR A 57 -0.65 3.72 4.66
N ALA A 58 -0.14 3.53 3.44
CA ALA A 58 -0.39 2.34 2.64
C ALA A 58 0.06 1.05 3.36
N LEU A 59 1.21 1.09 4.03
CA LEU A 59 1.72 -0.03 4.82
C LEU A 59 0.86 -0.32 6.05
N ALA A 60 0.52 0.69 6.84
CA ALA A 60 -0.30 0.53 8.02
C ALA A 60 -1.66 -0.09 7.68
N GLN A 61 -2.30 0.41 6.62
CA GLN A 61 -3.56 -0.14 6.12
C GLN A 61 -3.38 -1.54 5.54
N GLY A 62 -2.35 -1.79 4.73
CA GLY A 62 -2.05 -3.10 4.15
C GLY A 62 -1.83 -4.18 5.22
N ARG A 63 -1.06 -3.86 6.26
CA ARG A 63 -0.89 -4.73 7.44
C ARG A 63 -2.22 -5.02 8.11
N SER A 64 -3.03 -4.00 8.37
CA SER A 64 -4.35 -4.15 8.99
C SER A 64 -5.25 -5.10 8.17
N LEU A 65 -5.34 -4.90 6.86
CA LEU A 65 -6.14 -5.76 5.97
C LEU A 65 -5.72 -7.23 6.05
N VAL A 66 -4.42 -7.52 6.10
CA VAL A 66 -3.91 -8.88 6.24
C VAL A 66 -4.23 -9.48 7.60
N LEU A 67 -3.95 -8.74 8.69
CA LEU A 67 -4.14 -9.24 10.06
C LEU A 67 -5.61 -9.48 10.40
N HIS A 68 -6.52 -8.68 9.83
CA HIS A 68 -7.96 -8.82 10.03
C HIS A 68 -8.65 -9.68 8.96
N GLY A 69 -7.91 -10.23 7.99
CA GLY A 69 -8.49 -11.07 6.92
C GLY A 69 -9.43 -10.32 5.97
N GLN A 70 -9.32 -8.99 5.89
CA GLN A 70 -10.19 -8.12 5.10
C GLN A 70 -9.75 -8.00 3.64
N LEU A 71 -9.36 -9.12 3.04
CA LEU A 71 -8.82 -9.12 1.68
C LEU A 71 -9.89 -9.30 0.60
N GLY A 72 -11.09 -9.77 0.96
CA GLY A 72 -12.18 -10.10 0.02
C GLY A 72 -12.37 -11.59 -0.21
#